data_AF-A0A0U3GZN3-F1
#
_entry.id   AF-A0A0U3GZN3-F1
#
_cell.length_a   1.000
_cell.length_b   1.000
_cell.length_c   1.000
_cell.angle_alpha   90.00
_cell.angle_beta   90.00
_cell.angle_gamma   90.00
#
_symmetry.space_group_name_H-M   'P 1'
#
loop_
_entity.id
_entity.type
_entity.pdbx_description
1 polymer ?
#
loop_
_entity_poly.entity_id
_entity_poly.type
_entity_poly.pdbx_seq_one_letter_code
_entity_poly.pdbx_strand_id
1 'polypeptide(L)'
;MDIYTFVTYMQLPIMLFALIKTWRYECARWFLITFASVELLDELMAPIVLTWHTHFYIWCVAMNLAFLLTIIYRKPLADWLYQKSGFEYFYRVSENHYFSLQEGAFFFLLTISIIINSITYIEVLLYSEFIINNAYIKLYVRDFVSTALHILMSLALLTYAAKTPIRERNLSYEK
;
A
#
# COMPACT_ATOMS: atom_id res chain seq x y z
N MET A 1 -2.67 8.81 23.14
CA MET A 1 -2.58 8.53 21.70
C MET A 1 -4.02 8.44 21.21
N ASP A 2 -4.42 9.32 20.29
CA ASP A 2 -5.77 9.31 19.74
C ASP A 2 -5.95 8.07 18.83
N ILE A 3 -7.18 7.60 18.65
CA ILE A 3 -7.50 6.43 17.82
C ILE A 3 -7.00 6.60 16.39
N TYR A 4 -7.04 7.84 15.87
CA TYR A 4 -6.51 8.19 14.56
C TYR A 4 -4.99 7.97 14.48
N THR A 5 -4.25 8.41 15.49
CA THR A 5 -2.80 8.19 15.56
C THR A 5 -2.49 6.69 15.62
N PHE A 6 -3.23 5.91 16.42
CA PHE A 6 -3.04 4.47 16.47
C PHE A 6 -3.26 3.79 15.11
N VAL A 7 -4.34 4.15 14.41
CA VAL A 7 -4.67 3.60 13.08
C VAL A 7 -3.61 3.98 12.03
N THR A 8 -3.02 5.17 12.12
CA THR A 8 -1.94 5.58 11.20
C THR A 8 -0.70 4.68 11.36
N TYR A 9 -0.24 4.45 12.60
CA TYR A 9 1.00 3.72 12.85
C TYR A 9 0.86 2.20 12.90
N MET A 10 -0.35 1.64 12.93
CA MET A 10 -0.55 0.18 13.06
C MET A 10 -0.14 -0.62 11.82
N GLN A 11 -0.10 0.04 10.66
CA GLN A 11 0.11 -0.60 9.36
C GLN A 11 1.49 -1.28 9.29
N LEU A 12 2.55 -0.59 9.69
CA LEU A 12 3.93 -1.10 9.68
C LEU A 12 4.12 -2.31 10.62
N PRO A 13 3.71 -2.28 11.91
CA PRO A 13 3.73 -3.46 12.77
C PRO A 13 2.97 -4.67 12.21
N ILE A 14 1.78 -4.45 11.64
CA ILE A 14 0.99 -5.53 11.02
C ILE A 14 1.72 -6.13 9.82
N MET A 15 2.40 -5.29 9.05
CA MET A 15 3.21 -5.71 7.89
C MET A 15 4.43 -6.52 8.29
N LEU A 16 5.14 -6.09 9.34
CA LEU A 16 6.26 -6.85 9.92
C LEU A 16 5.79 -8.20 10.45
N PHE A 17 4.65 -8.24 11.15
CA PHE A 17 4.03 -9.50 11.59
C PHE A 17 3.66 -10.41 10.41
N ALA A 18 3.04 -9.85 9.36
CA ALA A 18 2.71 -10.58 8.14
C ALA A 18 3.97 -11.16 7.46
N LEU A 19 5.07 -10.40 7.44
CA LEU A 19 6.35 -10.81 6.86
C LEU A 19 6.97 -11.97 7.64
N ILE A 20 7.01 -11.88 8.97
CA ILE A 20 7.49 -12.98 9.83
C ILE A 20 6.65 -14.24 9.60
N LYS A 21 5.32 -14.10 9.58
CA LYS A 21 4.40 -15.22 9.40
C LYS A 21 4.55 -15.91 8.03
N THR A 22 4.85 -15.14 6.99
CA THR A 22 4.94 -15.65 5.61
C THR A 22 6.36 -15.84 5.12
N TRP A 23 7.37 -15.72 6.00
CA TRP A 23 8.80 -15.73 5.64
C TRP A 23 9.26 -16.92 4.81
N ARG A 24 8.60 -18.07 4.99
CA ARG A 24 8.87 -19.31 4.25
C ARG A 24 8.48 -19.23 2.77
N TYR A 25 7.54 -18.36 2.40
CA TYR A 25 6.97 -18.28 1.05
C TYR A 25 7.63 -17.14 0.28
N GLU A 26 8.30 -17.48 -0.82
CA GLU A 26 9.18 -16.56 -1.54
C GLU A 26 8.45 -15.38 -2.17
N CYS A 27 7.32 -15.64 -2.82
CA CYS A 27 6.47 -14.62 -3.45
C CYS A 27 5.85 -13.67 -2.43
N ALA A 28 5.37 -14.22 -1.29
CA ALA A 28 4.81 -13.42 -0.21
C ALA A 28 5.87 -12.57 0.48
N ARG A 29 7.05 -13.14 0.74
CA ARG A 29 8.20 -12.42 1.28
C ARG A 29 8.61 -11.27 0.37
N TRP A 30 8.72 -11.52 -0.94
CA TRP A 30 9.09 -10.48 -1.91
C TRP A 30 8.08 -9.34 -1.92
N PHE A 31 6.78 -9.67 -1.98
CA PHE A 31 5.70 -8.69 -1.95
C PHE A 31 5.72 -7.84 -0.68
N LEU A 32 5.83 -8.48 0.49
CA LEU A 32 5.80 -7.75 1.76
C LEU A 32 7.06 -6.91 1.96
N ILE A 33 8.22 -7.32 1.44
CA ILE A 33 9.43 -6.49 1.49
C ILE A 33 9.28 -5.25 0.60
N THR A 34 8.80 -5.40 -0.65
CA THR A 34 8.62 -4.23 -1.53
C THR A 34 7.53 -3.30 -0.99
N PHE A 35 6.42 -3.85 -0.48
CA PHE A 35 5.35 -3.08 0.14
C PHE A 35 5.84 -2.36 1.41
N ALA A 36 6.59 -3.03 2.28
CA ALA A 36 7.17 -2.44 3.49
C ALA A 36 8.21 -1.36 3.21
N SER A 37 8.95 -1.47 2.11
CA SER A 37 9.91 -0.44 1.73
C SER A 37 9.23 0.89 1.38
N VAL A 38 8.06 0.84 0.74
CA VAL A 38 7.25 2.03 0.42
C VAL A 38 6.62 2.60 1.69
N GLU A 39 6.08 1.75 2.57
CA GLU A 39 5.54 2.17 3.87
C GLU A 39 6.60 2.85 4.73
N LEU A 40 7.81 2.28 4.80
CA LEU A 40 8.91 2.86 5.55
C LEU A 40 9.29 4.24 4.99
N LEU A 41 9.27 4.40 3.66
CA LEU A 41 9.53 5.69 3.03
C LEU A 41 8.44 6.72 3.40
N ASP A 42 7.17 6.32 3.41
CA ASP A 42 6.06 7.21 3.80
C ASP A 42 6.24 7.70 5.24
N GLU A 43 6.51 6.77 6.16
CA GLU A 43 6.68 7.07 7.58
C GLU A 43 7.90 7.97 7.85
N LEU A 44 9.01 7.72 7.15
CA LEU A 44 10.22 8.57 7.26
C LEU A 44 9.96 9.99 6.73
N MET A 45 9.10 10.14 5.73
CA MET A 45 8.78 11.43 5.13
C MET A 45 7.64 12.16 5.85
N ALA A 46 6.86 11.48 6.69
CA ALA A 46 5.71 12.06 7.38
C ALA A 46 6.02 13.39 8.10
N PRO A 47 7.11 13.55 8.88
CA PRO A 47 7.42 14.82 9.54
C PRO A 47 7.65 15.99 8.57
N ILE A 48 8.19 15.71 7.38
CA ILE A 48 8.48 16.71 6.35
C ILE A 48 7.18 17.05 5.62
N VAL A 49 6.44 16.04 5.16
CA VAL A 49 5.25 16.23 4.32
C VAL A 49 4.13 16.92 5.09
N LEU A 50 4.00 16.67 6.40
CA LEU A 50 3.02 17.37 7.23
C LEU A 50 3.23 18.90 7.26
N THR A 51 4.43 19.40 6.95
CA THR A 51 4.71 20.84 6.83
C THR A 51 4.22 21.44 5.52
N TRP A 52 3.87 20.62 4.52
CA TRP A 52 3.47 21.10 3.19
C TRP A 52 2.03 21.61 3.11
N HIS A 53 1.27 21.51 4.22
CA HIS A 53 -0.12 21.94 4.35
C HIS A 53 -1.01 21.47 3.19
N THR A 54 -1.21 22.29 2.16
CA THR A 54 -2.03 21.95 0.98
C THR A 54 -1.40 20.84 0.13
N HIS A 55 -0.08 20.79 -0.03
CA HIS A 55 0.56 19.78 -0.88
C HIS A 55 0.74 18.42 -0.19
N PHE A 56 0.28 18.28 1.05
CA PHE A 56 0.20 16.99 1.72
C PHE A 56 -0.69 16.00 0.94
N TYR A 57 -1.80 16.45 0.34
CA TYR A 57 -2.71 15.54 -0.36
C TYR A 57 -2.12 14.97 -1.66
N ILE A 58 -1.29 15.75 -2.37
CA ILE A 58 -0.60 15.24 -3.56
C ILE A 58 0.48 14.22 -3.19
N TRP A 59 1.12 14.37 -2.01
CA TRP A 59 1.99 13.33 -1.46
C TRP A 59 1.22 12.04 -1.18
N CYS A 60 0.05 12.11 -0.54
CA CYS A 60 -0.79 10.93 -0.32
C CYS A 60 -1.11 10.22 -1.66
N VAL A 61 -1.44 10.97 -2.71
CA VAL A 61 -1.65 10.40 -4.05
C VAL A 61 -0.39 9.72 -4.58
N ALA A 62 0.77 10.39 -4.48
CA ALA A 62 2.05 9.84 -4.92
C ALA A 62 2.41 8.54 -4.19
N MET A 63 2.17 8.47 -2.88
CA MET A 63 2.45 7.26 -2.10
C MET A 63 1.51 6.11 -2.42
N ASN A 64 0.20 6.37 -2.59
CA ASN A 64 -0.72 5.32 -3.05
C ASN A 64 -0.33 4.80 -4.44
N LEU A 65 0.16 5.67 -5.34
CA LEU A 65 0.70 5.24 -6.63
C LEU A 65 1.96 4.39 -6.45
N ALA A 66 2.89 4.77 -5.56
CA ALA A 66 4.06 3.98 -5.25
C ALA A 66 3.69 2.58 -4.73
N PHE A 67 2.68 2.47 -3.86
CA PHE A 67 2.15 1.17 -3.42
C PHE A 67 1.56 0.36 -4.59
N LEU A 68 0.79 0.99 -5.49
CA LEU A 68 0.29 0.31 -6.69
C LEU A 68 1.42 -0.23 -7.56
N LEU A 69 2.53 0.51 -7.70
CA LEU A 69 3.70 0.03 -8.44
C LEU A 69 4.27 -1.25 -7.83
N THR A 70 4.30 -1.38 -6.49
CA THR A 70 4.77 -2.62 -5.84
C THR A 70 3.88 -3.83 -6.14
N ILE A 71 2.60 -3.61 -6.46
CA ILE A 71 1.66 -4.67 -6.84
C ILE A 71 1.84 -5.02 -8.32
N ILE A 72 1.80 -4.01 -9.20
CA ILE A 72 1.79 -4.17 -10.66
C ILE A 72 3.15 -4.64 -11.17
N TYR A 73 4.24 -3.99 -10.73
CA TYR A 73 5.59 -4.24 -11.23
C TYR A 73 6.34 -5.29 -10.45
N ARG A 74 5.70 -6.00 -9.51
CA ARG A 74 6.36 -7.02 -8.67
C ARG A 74 7.13 -8.06 -9.48
N LYS A 75 6.49 -8.63 -10.50
CA LYS A 75 7.09 -9.67 -11.36
C LYS A 75 8.16 -9.08 -12.28
N PRO A 76 7.90 -8.03 -13.08
CA PRO A 76 8.94 -7.39 -13.88
C PRO A 76 10.16 -6.96 -13.07
N LEU A 77 9.96 -6.48 -11.84
CA LEU A 77 11.05 -6.11 -10.94
C LEU A 77 11.88 -7.32 -10.50
N ALA A 78 11.22 -8.44 -10.15
CA ALA A 78 11.92 -9.68 -9.84
C ALA A 78 12.70 -10.21 -11.05
N ASP A 79 12.08 -10.21 -12.25
CA ASP A 79 12.75 -10.60 -13.50
C ASP A 79 13.98 -9.75 -13.78
N TRP A 80 13.85 -8.43 -13.67
CA TRP A 80 14.94 -7.50 -13.87
C TRP A 80 16.07 -7.71 -12.86
N LEU A 81 15.74 -7.93 -11.57
CA LEU A 81 16.73 -8.25 -10.54
C LEU A 81 17.42 -9.57 -10.80
N TYR A 82 16.72 -10.60 -11.28
CA TYR A 82 17.32 -11.87 -11.68
C TYR A 82 18.31 -11.68 -12.84
N GLN A 83 17.90 -10.97 -13.90
CA GLN A 83 18.77 -10.70 -15.06
C GLN A 83 20.04 -9.92 -14.67
N LYS A 84 19.99 -9.09 -13.63
CA LYS A 84 21.13 -8.30 -13.17
C LYS A 84 22.02 -9.02 -12.16
N SER A 85 21.43 -9.80 -11.26
CA SER A 85 22.16 -10.41 -10.13
C SER A 85 22.46 -11.89 -10.30
N GLY A 86 21.70 -12.61 -11.13
CA GLY A 86 21.76 -14.07 -11.25
C GLY A 86 21.24 -14.84 -10.03
N PHE A 87 20.62 -14.18 -9.05
CA PHE A 87 20.13 -14.88 -7.86
C PHE A 87 18.85 -15.68 -8.15
N GLU A 88 18.95 -17.00 -7.99
CA GLU A 88 17.84 -17.96 -8.14
C GLU A 88 16.57 -17.60 -7.36
N TYR A 89 16.70 -16.91 -6.23
CA TYR A 89 15.56 -16.40 -5.47
C TYR A 89 14.61 -15.57 -6.35
N PHE A 90 15.14 -14.64 -7.13
CA PHE A 90 14.31 -13.77 -7.97
C PHE A 90 13.69 -14.50 -9.16
N TYR A 91 14.41 -15.50 -9.70
CA TYR A 91 13.86 -16.39 -10.72
C TYR A 91 12.64 -17.15 -10.18
N ARG A 92 12.76 -17.79 -9.01
CA ARG A 92 11.65 -18.50 -8.37
C ARG A 92 10.48 -17.58 -8.05
N VAL A 93 10.74 -16.37 -7.57
CA VAL A 93 9.69 -15.37 -7.30
C VAL A 93 8.95 -14.98 -8.58
N SER A 94 9.64 -14.80 -9.70
CA SER A 94 9.01 -14.44 -10.97
C SER A 94 8.20 -15.61 -11.58
N GLU A 95 8.78 -16.81 -11.56
CA GLU A 95 8.19 -18.02 -12.14
C GLU A 95 6.95 -18.48 -11.34
N ASN A 96 6.98 -18.32 -10.02
CA ASN A 96 5.86 -18.65 -9.12
C ASN A 96 4.94 -17.46 -8.84
N HIS A 97 5.07 -16.36 -9.58
CA HIS A 97 4.21 -15.20 -9.36
C HIS A 97 2.78 -15.46 -9.84
N TYR A 98 1.82 -15.12 -9.00
CA TYR A 98 0.40 -15.07 -9.34
C TYR A 98 -0.26 -13.88 -8.62
N PHE A 99 -1.34 -13.37 -9.20
CA PHE A 99 -2.11 -12.28 -8.63
C PHE A 99 -3.16 -12.83 -7.66
N SER A 100 -3.04 -12.49 -6.37
CA SER A 100 -3.97 -12.96 -5.35
C SER A 100 -5.20 -12.06 -5.23
N LEU A 101 -6.33 -12.61 -4.77
CA LEU A 101 -7.54 -11.82 -4.51
C LEU A 101 -7.28 -10.67 -3.52
N GLN A 102 -6.40 -10.89 -2.54
CA GLN A 102 -6.02 -9.85 -1.58
C GLN A 102 -5.20 -8.72 -2.23
N GLU A 103 -4.37 -9.03 -3.23
CA GLU A 103 -3.68 -8.01 -4.05
C GLU A 103 -4.69 -7.20 -4.88
N GLY A 104 -5.75 -7.83 -5.36
CA GLY A 104 -6.91 -7.12 -5.94
C GLY A 104 -7.59 -6.18 -4.95
N ALA A 105 -7.74 -6.60 -3.68
CA ALA A 105 -8.28 -5.75 -2.63
C ALA A 105 -7.37 -4.54 -2.33
N PHE A 106 -6.05 -4.74 -2.25
CA PHE A 106 -5.07 -3.64 -2.14
C PHE A 106 -5.19 -2.68 -3.31
N PHE A 107 -5.21 -3.20 -4.53
CA PHE A 107 -5.34 -2.39 -5.74
C PHE A 107 -6.60 -1.50 -5.69
N PHE A 108 -7.75 -2.09 -5.34
CA PHE A 108 -9.02 -1.38 -5.26
C PHE A 108 -9.02 -0.29 -4.19
N LEU A 109 -8.56 -0.61 -2.98
CA LEU A 109 -8.55 0.33 -1.85
C LEU A 109 -7.57 1.48 -2.06
N LEU A 110 -6.38 1.21 -2.62
CA LEU A 110 -5.42 2.25 -3.02
C LEU A 110 -6.00 3.15 -4.11
N THR A 111 -6.76 2.60 -5.06
CA THR A 111 -7.41 3.38 -6.12
C THR A 111 -8.44 4.35 -5.54
N ILE A 112 -9.27 3.90 -4.59
CA ILE A 112 -10.22 4.79 -3.89
C ILE A 112 -9.45 5.89 -3.13
N SER A 113 -8.35 5.52 -2.45
CA SER A 113 -7.49 6.46 -1.74
C SER A 113 -6.89 7.54 -2.66
N ILE A 114 -6.46 7.15 -3.87
CA ILE A 114 -5.99 8.09 -4.89
C ILE A 114 -7.09 9.05 -5.29
N ILE A 115 -8.30 8.55 -5.57
CA ILE A 115 -9.43 9.37 -6.01
C ILE A 115 -9.79 10.38 -4.92
N ILE A 116 -9.98 9.94 -3.66
CA ILE A 116 -10.40 10.85 -2.59
C ILE A 116 -9.33 11.91 -2.32
N ASN A 117 -8.05 11.54 -2.26
CA ASN A 117 -6.98 12.53 -2.01
C ASN A 117 -6.77 13.47 -3.21
N SER A 118 -6.98 13.02 -4.45
CA SER A 118 -6.91 13.88 -5.63
C SER A 118 -8.04 14.91 -5.63
N ILE A 119 -9.27 14.48 -5.33
CA ILE A 119 -10.42 15.38 -5.23
C ILE A 119 -10.20 16.37 -4.07
N THR A 120 -9.75 15.90 -2.90
CA THR A 120 -9.42 16.78 -1.77
C THR A 120 -8.34 17.79 -2.13
N TYR A 121 -7.29 17.38 -2.86
CA TYR A 121 -6.24 18.30 -3.29
C TYR A 121 -6.79 19.43 -4.17
N ILE A 122 -7.59 19.08 -5.19
CA ILE A 122 -8.25 20.05 -6.07
C ILE A 122 -9.17 20.97 -5.26
N GLU A 123 -9.98 20.41 -4.36
CA GLU A 123 -10.91 21.18 -3.53
C GLU A 123 -10.17 22.19 -2.65
N VAL A 124 -9.07 21.78 -2.00
CA VAL A 124 -8.29 22.68 -1.14
C VAL A 124 -7.60 23.78 -1.95
N LEU A 125 -7.13 23.50 -3.17
CA LEU A 125 -6.59 24.53 -4.07
C LEU A 125 -7.67 25.53 -4.50
N LEU A 126 -8.86 25.06 -4.87
CA LEU A 126 -9.97 25.96 -5.21
C LEU A 126 -10.39 26.82 -4.01
N TYR A 127 -10.33 26.26 -2.80
CA TYR A 127 -10.62 27.00 -1.58
C TYR A 127 -9.55 28.06 -1.29
N SER A 128 -8.25 27.74 -1.47
CA SER A 128 -7.17 28.71 -1.25
C SER A 128 -7.20 29.87 -2.25
N GLU A 129 -7.65 29.62 -3.48
CA GLU A 129 -7.83 30.66 -4.51
C GLU A 129 -9.18 31.39 -4.42
N PHE A 130 -9.94 31.19 -3.34
CA PHE A 130 -11.27 31.78 -3.11
C PHE A 130 -12.30 31.47 -4.22
N ILE A 131 -12.10 30.39 -4.99
CA ILE A 131 -13.05 29.93 -6.02
C ILE A 131 -14.27 29.27 -5.37
N ILE A 132 -14.07 28.60 -4.24
CA ILE A 132 -15.14 28.00 -3.42
C ILE A 132 -15.06 28.50 -1.97
N ASN A 133 -16.22 28.61 -1.32
CA ASN A 133 -16.32 29.14 0.05
C ASN A 133 -16.09 28.08 1.13
N ASN A 134 -16.06 26.80 0.78
CA ASN A 134 -15.93 25.70 1.73
C ASN A 134 -15.29 24.47 1.06
N ALA A 135 -14.35 23.81 1.75
CA ALA A 135 -13.75 22.54 1.36
C ALA A 135 -14.50 21.37 2.05
N TYR A 136 -15.67 21.01 1.53
CA TYR A 136 -16.58 20.04 2.13
C TYR A 136 -15.96 18.64 2.24
N ILE A 137 -15.32 18.14 1.19
CA ILE A 137 -14.72 16.80 1.18
C ILE A 137 -13.58 16.73 2.18
N LYS A 138 -12.72 17.74 2.21
CA LYS A 138 -11.65 17.87 3.20
C LYS A 138 -12.18 17.86 4.63
N LEU A 139 -13.27 18.58 4.92
CA LEU A 139 -13.77 18.76 6.28
C LEU A 139 -14.62 17.60 6.80
N TYR A 140 -15.40 16.94 5.95
CA TYR A 140 -16.44 15.99 6.39
C TYR A 140 -16.27 14.56 5.87
N VAL A 141 -15.51 14.36 4.79
CA VAL A 141 -15.47 13.05 4.10
C VAL A 141 -14.09 12.40 4.20
N ARG A 142 -13.03 13.15 3.91
CA ARG A 142 -11.69 12.60 3.66
C ARG A 142 -11.14 11.83 4.84
N ASP A 143 -11.21 12.37 6.05
CA ASP A 143 -10.61 11.73 7.23
C ASP A 143 -11.34 10.43 7.61
N PHE A 144 -12.67 10.43 7.52
CA PHE A 144 -13.48 9.22 7.75
C PHE A 144 -13.16 8.13 6.72
N VAL A 145 -13.16 8.50 5.42
CA VAL A 145 -12.85 7.56 4.33
C VAL A 145 -11.42 7.04 4.46
N SER A 146 -10.44 7.91 4.71
CA SER A 146 -9.03 7.51 4.85
C SER A 146 -8.84 6.54 6.02
N THR A 147 -9.47 6.82 7.16
CA THR A 147 -9.44 5.92 8.33
C THR A 147 -10.05 4.56 8.01
N ALA A 148 -11.21 4.53 7.35
CA ALA A 148 -11.86 3.29 6.93
C ALA A 148 -10.98 2.49 5.96
N LEU A 149 -10.36 3.17 4.98
CA LEU A 149 -9.43 2.54 4.04
C LEU A 149 -8.22 1.94 4.77
N HIS A 150 -7.58 2.65 5.70
CA HIS A 150 -6.47 2.10 6.48
C HIS A 150 -6.84 0.85 7.27
N ILE A 151 -8.01 0.84 7.92
CA ILE A 151 -8.51 -0.34 8.65
C ILE A 151 -8.72 -1.51 7.69
N LEU A 152 -9.41 -1.29 6.57
CA LEU A 152 -9.61 -2.33 5.54
C LEU A 152 -8.27 -2.82 5.00
N MET A 153 -7.27 -1.94 4.93
CA MET A 153 -5.95 -2.27 4.44
C MET A 153 -5.15 -3.16 5.37
N SER A 154 -5.20 -2.86 6.67
CA SER A 154 -4.70 -3.74 7.71
C SER A 154 -5.40 -5.11 7.70
N LEU A 155 -6.72 -5.16 7.52
CA LEU A 155 -7.47 -6.42 7.45
C LEU A 155 -7.10 -7.26 6.22
N ALA A 156 -6.93 -6.62 5.07
CA ALA A 156 -6.47 -7.29 3.86
C ALA A 156 -5.06 -7.86 4.02
N LEU A 157 -4.16 -7.15 4.72
CA LEU A 157 -2.80 -7.60 5.01
C LEU A 157 -2.76 -8.81 5.95
N LEU A 158 -3.58 -8.79 7.01
CA LEU A 158 -3.76 -9.95 7.88
C LEU A 158 -4.35 -11.14 7.12
N THR A 159 -5.34 -10.89 6.26
CA THR A 159 -5.97 -11.92 5.43
C THR A 159 -4.98 -12.52 4.43
N TYR A 160 -4.14 -11.68 3.81
CA TYR A 160 -3.07 -12.10 2.93
C TYR A 160 -2.12 -13.05 3.66
N ALA A 161 -1.64 -12.65 4.84
CA ALA A 161 -0.73 -13.46 5.65
C ALA A 161 -1.38 -14.78 6.12
N ALA A 162 -2.67 -14.76 6.47
CA ALA A 162 -3.41 -15.94 6.90
C ALA A 162 -3.68 -16.94 5.77
N LYS A 163 -3.96 -16.44 4.55
CA LYS A 163 -4.30 -17.28 3.39
C LYS A 163 -3.08 -17.76 2.59
N THR A 164 -1.91 -17.12 2.76
CA THR A 164 -0.68 -17.47 2.05
C THR A 164 -0.35 -18.98 2.12
N PRO A 165 -0.36 -19.66 3.29
CA PRO A 165 -0.05 -21.09 3.35
C PRO A 165 -0.92 -22.00 2.48
N ILE A 166 -2.23 -21.73 2.46
CA ILE A 166 -3.21 -22.50 1.69
C ILE A 166 -3.01 -22.23 0.19
N ARG A 167 -2.77 -20.97 -0.16
CA ARG A 167 -2.59 -20.49 -1.53
C ARG A 167 -1.35 -21.13 -2.18
N GLU A 168 -0.23 -21.11 -1.48
CA GLU A 168 1.04 -21.70 -1.92
C GLU A 168 0.97 -23.23 -2.01
N ARG A 169 0.21 -23.87 -1.12
CA ARG A 169 -0.05 -25.32 -1.19
C ARG A 169 -0.85 -25.68 -2.44
N ASN A 170 -1.90 -24.93 -2.77
CA ASN A 170 -2.73 -25.20 -3.95
C ASN A 170 -1.93 -25.09 -5.25
N LEU A 171 -1.06 -24.08 -5.37
CA LEU A 171 -0.19 -23.90 -6.53
C LEU A 171 0.82 -25.04 -6.70
N SER A 172 1.27 -25.65 -5.59
CA SER A 172 2.15 -26.80 -5.64
C SER A 172 1.47 -28.08 -6.16
N TYR A 173 0.13 -28.15 -6.15
CA TYR A 173 -0.65 -29.27 -6.71
C TYR A 173 -1.04 -29.06 -8.18
N GLU A 174 -1.02 -27.82 -8.67
CA GLU A 174 -1.37 -27.47 -10.06
C GLU A 174 -0.15 -27.55 -11.01
N LYS A 175 1.06 -27.67 -10.48
CA LYS A 175 2.30 -27.92 -11.22
C LYS A 175 2.62 -29.40 -11.33
#